data_AF-A0A9W6QCG6-F1
#
_entry.id   AF-A0A9W6QCG6-F1
#
_cell.length_a   1.000
_cell.length_b   1.000
_cell.length_c   1.000
_cell.angle_alpha   90.00
_cell.angle_beta   90.00
_cell.angle_gamma   90.00
#
_symmetry.space_group_name_H-M   'P 1'
#
loop_
_entity.id
_entity.type
_entity.pdbx_description
1 polymer ?
#
loop_
_entity_poly.entity_id
_entity_poly.type
_entity_poly.pdbx_seq_one_letter_code
_entity_poly.pdbx_strand_id
1 'polypeptide(L)' 'MTPDATPEDVHAAALQYVRKISGFRVPAAHNREAFDAAVAAVAAATAQLLASIEVRGVTPRSSTPAG' A
#
# COMPACT_ATOMS: atom_id res chain seq x y z
N MET A 1 -3.82 1.79 13.79
CA MET A 1 -3.97 1.01 12.55
C MET A 1 -5.34 1.37 12.01
N THR A 2 -5.38 2.31 11.07
CA THR A 2 -6.64 2.76 10.44
C THR A 2 -7.19 1.59 9.62
N PRO A 3 -8.48 1.24 9.76
CA PRO A 3 -9.05 0.04 9.15
C PRO A 3 -9.09 0.10 7.61
N ASP A 4 -8.93 1.27 7.02
CA ASP A 4 -8.85 1.48 5.57
C ASP A 4 -7.49 2.06 5.20
N ALA A 5 -6.72 1.33 4.40
CA ALA A 5 -5.50 1.87 3.81
C ALA A 5 -5.85 3.01 2.86
N THR A 6 -5.23 4.18 3.05
CA THR A 6 -5.44 5.33 2.18
C THR A 6 -4.69 5.18 0.85
N PRO A 7 -5.07 5.91 -0.21
CA PRO A 7 -4.30 5.96 -1.45
C PRO A 7 -2.82 6.34 -1.22
N GLU A 8 -2.57 7.23 -0.27
CA GLU A 8 -1.23 7.65 0.15
C GLU A 8 -0.46 6.51 0.81
N ASP A 9 -1.10 5.71 1.67
CA ASP A 9 -0.49 4.53 2.28
C ASP A 9 -0.10 3.50 1.22
N VAL A 10 -0.99 3.27 0.24
CA VAL A 10 -0.75 2.36 -0.88
C VAL A 10 0.44 2.84 -1.73
N HIS A 11 0.48 4.13 -2.07
CA HIS A 11 1.59 4.69 -2.83
C HIS A 11 2.91 4.62 -2.04
N ALA A 12 2.88 4.92 -0.74
CA ALA A 12 4.06 4.84 0.12
C ALA A 12 4.57 3.39 0.24
N ALA A 13 3.67 2.41 0.33
CA ALA A 13 4.02 1.00 0.34
C ALA A 13 4.62 0.54 -1.00
N ALA A 14 4.02 0.94 -2.12
CA ALA A 14 4.54 0.67 -3.46
C ALA A 14 5.96 1.24 -3.64
N LEU A 15 6.18 2.48 -3.19
CA LEU A 15 7.50 3.11 -3.22
C LEU A 15 8.53 2.31 -2.42
N GLN A 16 8.18 1.88 -1.20
CA GLN A 16 9.07 1.06 -0.38
C GLN A 16 9.38 -0.29 -1.04
N TYR A 17 8.38 -0.94 -1.64
CA TYR A 17 8.55 -2.21 -2.36
C TYR A 17 9.52 -2.05 -3.54
N VAL A 18 9.29 -1.07 -4.42
CA VAL A 18 10.13 -0.86 -5.60
C VAL A 18 11.57 -0.52 -5.20
N ARG A 19 11.78 0.31 -4.17
CA ARG A 19 13.13 0.57 -3.61
C ARG A 19 13.82 -0.71 -3.15
N LYS A 20 13.09 -1.57 -2.44
CA LYS A 20 13.61 -2.82 -1.91
C LYS A 20 14.01 -3.79 -3.03
N ILE A 21 13.15 -3.98 -4.03
CA ILE A 21 13.37 -4.96 -5.10
C ILE A 21 14.40 -4.48 -6.13
N SER A 22 14.37 -3.20 -6.47
CA SER A 22 15.33 -2.64 -7.43
C SER A 22 16.75 -2.48 -6.86
N GLY A 23 16.92 -2.52 -5.54
CA GLY A 23 18.18 -2.24 -4.86
C GLY A 23 18.56 -0.75 -4.81
N PHE A 24 17.75 0.14 -5.41
CA PHE A 24 17.99 1.58 -5.42
C PHE A 24 17.14 2.28 -4.36
N ARG A 25 17.79 2.95 -3.40
CA ARG A 25 17.10 3.88 -2.48
C ARG A 25 16.64 5.15 -3.21
N VAL A 26 17.45 5.62 -4.16
CA VAL A 26 17.16 6.79 -5.00
C VAL A 26 17.48 6.37 -6.45
N PRO A 27 16.50 6.40 -7.37
CA PRO A 27 16.77 6.09 -8.78
C PRO A 27 17.68 7.16 -9.39
N ALA A 28 18.63 6.73 -10.23
CA ALA A 28 19.37 7.63 -11.08
C ALA A 28 18.43 8.32 -12.08
N ALA A 29 18.80 9.50 -12.58
CA ALA A 29 17.96 10.31 -13.46
C ALA A 29 17.44 9.52 -14.68
N HIS A 30 18.28 8.68 -15.29
CA HIS A 30 17.91 7.87 -16.45
C HIS A 30 16.94 6.72 -16.13
N ASN A 31 16.86 6.30 -14.87
CA ASN A 31 15.93 5.24 -14.41
C ASN A 31 14.67 5.80 -13.77
N ARG A 32 14.56 7.13 -13.64
CA ARG A 32 13.47 7.76 -12.87
C ARG A 32 12.10 7.44 -13.46
N GLU A 33 11.96 7.51 -14.77
CA GLU A 33 10.71 7.18 -15.45
C GLU A 33 10.30 5.72 -15.23
N ALA A 34 11.23 4.78 -15.40
CA ALA A 34 10.98 3.36 -15.16
C ALA A 34 10.61 3.08 -13.68
N PHE A 35 11.27 3.78 -12.76
CA PHE A 35 11.01 3.66 -11.33
C PHE A 35 9.62 4.20 -10.96
N ASP A 36 9.29 5.40 -11.44
CA ASP A 36 8.00 6.05 -11.19
C ASP A 36 6.86 5.21 -11.80
N ALA A 37 7.05 4.66 -13.01
CA ALA A 37 6.09 3.76 -13.64
C ALA A 37 5.87 2.46 -12.84
N ALA A 38 6.94 1.86 -12.31
CA ALA A 38 6.85 0.67 -11.47
C ALA A 38 6.08 0.93 -10.17
N VAL A 39 6.34 2.07 -9.51
CA VAL A 39 5.62 2.48 -8.30
C VAL A 39 4.13 2.66 -8.60
N ALA A 40 3.79 3.35 -9.69
CA ALA A 40 2.40 3.56 -10.10
C ALA A 40 1.67 2.24 -10.39
N ALA A 41 2.33 1.29 -11.08
CA ALA A 41 1.75 -0.01 -11.39
C ALA A 41 1.46 -0.83 -10.13
N VAL A 42 2.41 -0.87 -9.18
CA VAL A 42 2.23 -1.59 -7.91
C VAL A 42 1.13 -0.95 -7.06
N ALA A 43 1.08 0.38 -7.01
CA ALA A 43 0.04 1.10 -6.29
C ALA A 43 -1.36 0.82 -6.88
N ALA A 44 -1.50 0.85 -8.21
CA ALA A 44 -2.75 0.55 -8.89
C ALA A 44 -3.22 -0.90 -8.65
N ALA A 45 -2.31 -1.88 -8.76
CA ALA A 45 -2.62 -3.27 -8.48
C ALA A 45 -3.06 -3.49 -7.02
N THR A 46 -2.42 -2.80 -6.08
CA THR A 46 -2.75 -2.87 -4.66
C THR A 46 -4.12 -2.23 -4.38
N ALA A 47 -4.42 -1.09 -5.00
CA ALA A 47 -5.73 -0.45 -4.88
C ALA A 47 -6.85 -1.34 -5.43
N GLN A 48 -6.62 -1.99 -6.59
CA GLN A 48 -7.56 -2.97 -7.14
C GLN A 48 -7.78 -4.16 -6.21
N LEU A 49 -6.70 -4.70 -5.63
CA LEU A 49 -6.80 -5.77 -4.64
C LEU A 49 -7.67 -5.36 -3.47
N LEU A 50 -7.39 -4.21 -2.85
CA LEU A 50 -8.15 -3.70 -1.70
C LEU A 50 -9.63 -3.46 -2.05
N ALA A 51 -9.93 -2.96 -3.25
CA ALA A 51 -11.30 -2.80 -3.72
C ALA A 51 -12.02 -4.14 -3.95
N SER A 52 -11.28 -5.21 -4.24
CA SER A 52 -11.83 -6.55 -4.51
C SER A 52 -11.92 -7.45 -3.28
N ILE A 53 -11.18 -7.16 -2.22
CA ILE A 53 -11.22 -7.94 -0.98
C ILE A 53 -12.54 -7.66 -0.27
N GLU A 54 -13.43 -8.64 -0.26
CA GLU A 54 -14.55 -8.66 0.66
C GLU A 54 -14.05 -9.01 2.07
N VAL A 55 -13.99 -8.01 2.97
CA VAL A 55 -13.63 -8.25 4.37
C VAL A 55 -14.79 -8.96 5.08
N ARG A 56 -14.83 -10.29 4.99
CA ARG A 56 -15.66 -11.13 5.88
C ARG A 56 -15.03 -11.17 7.27
N GLY A 57 -15.46 -10.27 8.16
CA GLY A 57 -15.27 -10.44 9.60
C GLY A 57 -14.50 -9.33 10.30
N VAL A 58 -15.03 -8.10 10.28
CA VAL A 58 -14.81 -7.20 11.41
C VAL A 58 -16.02 -7.33 12.33
N THR A 59 -16.01 -8.34 13.20
CA THR A 59 -16.87 -8.29 14.39
C THR A 59 -16.29 -7.19 15.27
N PRO A 60 -17.01 -6.07 15.52
CA PRO A 60 -16.51 -5.08 16.45
C PRO A 60 -16.40 -5.78 17.81
N ARG A 61 -15.19 -5.84 18.38
CA ARG A 61 -15.03 -6.23 19.78
C ARG A 61 -15.78 -5.19 20.60
N SER A 62 -16.96 -5.56 21.08
CA SER A 62 -17.68 -4.83 22.10
C SER A 62 -16.80 -4.78 23.34
N SER A 63 -16.14 -3.64 23.57
CA SER A 63 -15.55 -3.33 24.85
C SER A 63 -16.70 -3.12 25.83
N THR A 64 -17.05 -4.16 26.56
CA THR A 64 -17.88 -4.09 27.77
C THR A 64 -17.12 -3.25 28.81
N PRO A 65 -17.62 -2.08 29.24
CA PRO A 65 -17.09 -1.44 30.43
C PRO A 65 -17.54 -2.27 31.64
N ALA A 66 -16.57 -2.82 32.37
CA ALA A 66 -16.81 -3.51 33.63
C ALA A 66 -16.94 -2.47 34.76
N GLY A 67 -18.05 -2.57 35.50
CA GLY A 67 -18.15 -2.33 36.96
C GLY A 67 -17.86 -0.94 37.48
#